data_AF-A0A162Z1S9-F1
#
_entry.id   AF-A0A162Z1S9-F1
#
_cell.length_a   1.000
_cell.length_b   1.000
_cell.length_c   1.000
_cell.angle_alpha   90.00
_cell.angle_beta   90.00
_cell.angle_gamma   90.00
#
_symmetry.space_group_name_H-M   'P 1'
#
loop_
_entity.id
_entity.type
_entity.pdbx_description
1 polymer ?
#
loop_
_entity_poly.entity_id
_entity_poly.type
_entity_poly.pdbx_seq_one_letter_code
_entity_poly.pdbx_strand_id
1 'polypeptide(L)'
;MIKKITLIGFVFLLVSCFPVETKNAEKAYKYWSRSEIPNEIELIKGEYYQSPHFSLEYELFLKFKSDKKWFEKFVKYNGLEIDTIRNDWKNWTELPEWFEPDQNFLIYAKDQTNEFERSRYLRNPETGISYIYETVGM
;
A
#
# COMPACT_ATOMS: atom_id res chain seq x y z
N MET A 1 -7.27 -14.67 -56.87
CA MET A 1 -7.06 -13.57 -55.91
C MET A 1 -8.11 -13.63 -54.81
N ILE A 2 -7.86 -14.37 -53.72
CA ILE A 2 -8.71 -14.33 -52.53
C ILE A 2 -7.79 -14.26 -51.30
N LYS A 3 -7.75 -13.04 -50.74
CA LYS A 3 -7.51 -12.62 -49.36
C LYS A 3 -6.46 -13.40 -48.55
N LYS A 4 -5.21 -12.91 -48.59
CA LYS A 4 -4.24 -12.98 -47.50
C LYS A 4 -4.66 -12.08 -46.34
N ILE A 5 -5.75 -12.35 -45.62
CA ILE A 5 -6.10 -11.56 -44.43
C ILE A 5 -6.83 -12.45 -43.40
N THR A 6 -6.12 -13.40 -42.79
CA THR A 6 -6.63 -14.07 -41.58
C THR A 6 -5.49 -14.73 -40.79
N LEU A 7 -4.53 -13.94 -40.30
CA LEU A 7 -3.60 -14.42 -39.27
C LEU A 7 -3.13 -13.33 -38.28
N ILE A 8 -3.87 -12.22 -38.19
CA ILE A 8 -3.51 -11.09 -37.28
C ILE A 8 -4.55 -10.94 -36.14
N GLY A 9 -5.49 -11.88 -36.02
CA GLY A 9 -6.63 -11.75 -35.09
C GLY A 9 -6.43 -12.32 -33.68
N PHE A 10 -5.35 -13.05 -33.39
CA PHE A 10 -5.23 -13.82 -32.13
C PHE A 10 -4.09 -13.40 -31.19
N VAL A 11 -3.26 -12.42 -31.57
CA VAL A 11 -2.09 -12.01 -30.76
C VAL A 11 -2.44 -10.92 -29.72
N PHE A 12 -3.65 -10.35 -29.76
CA PHE A 12 -4.05 -9.25 -28.87
C PHE A 12 -4.73 -9.67 -27.55
N LEU A 13 -4.90 -10.97 -27.27
CA LEU A 13 -5.65 -11.45 -26.09
C LEU A 13 -4.78 -11.85 -24.87
N LEU A 14 -3.46 -11.65 -24.92
CA LEU A 14 -2.54 -12.07 -23.85
C LEU A 14 -1.68 -10.93 -23.30
N VAL A 15 -2.18 -9.69 -23.30
CA VAL A 15 -1.65 -8.65 -22.40
C VAL A 15 -2.28 -8.82 -21.02
N SER A 16 -1.98 -9.95 -20.37
CA SER A 16 -2.10 -10.02 -18.92
C SER A 16 -1.00 -9.12 -18.36
N CYS A 17 -1.35 -8.06 -17.64
CA CYS A 17 -0.39 -7.37 -16.79
C CYS A 17 0.19 -8.43 -15.84
N PHE A 18 1.51 -8.57 -15.75
CA PHE A 18 2.11 -9.53 -14.82
C PHE A 18 1.94 -9.01 -13.39
N PRO A 19 1.75 -9.90 -12.39
CA PRO A 19 1.73 -9.47 -11.00
C PRO A 19 3.08 -8.83 -10.64
N VAL A 20 3.05 -7.81 -9.79
CA VAL A 20 4.27 -7.19 -9.24
C VAL A 20 4.36 -7.58 -7.78
N GLU A 21 5.45 -8.21 -7.39
CA GLU A 21 5.73 -8.57 -6.01
C GLU A 21 7.14 -8.13 -5.62
N THR A 22 7.28 -7.58 -4.42
CA THR A 22 8.60 -7.30 -3.85
C THR A 22 8.58 -7.26 -2.34
N LYS A 23 9.65 -7.77 -1.71
CA LYS A 23 9.97 -7.60 -0.29
C LYS A 23 11.10 -6.60 -0.03
N ASN A 24 11.48 -5.85 -1.07
CA ASN A 24 12.48 -4.78 -0.96
C ASN A 24 11.75 -3.47 -0.63
N ALA A 25 12.14 -2.83 0.48
CA ALA A 25 11.46 -1.64 0.98
C ALA A 25 11.46 -0.47 -0.01
N GLU A 26 12.57 -0.21 -0.70
CA GLU A 26 12.68 0.86 -1.69
C GLU A 26 11.77 0.62 -2.89
N LYS A 27 11.75 -0.61 -3.41
CA LYS A 27 10.86 -0.97 -4.52
C LYS A 27 9.39 -0.88 -4.10
N ALA A 28 9.04 -1.39 -2.92
CA ALA A 28 7.68 -1.30 -2.37
C ALA A 28 7.22 0.16 -2.28
N TYR A 29 8.06 1.05 -1.74
CA TYR A 29 7.78 2.49 -1.69
C TYR A 29 7.59 3.10 -3.08
N LYS A 30 8.46 2.77 -4.04
CA LYS A 30 8.40 3.32 -5.40
C LYS A 30 7.16 2.84 -6.15
N TYR A 31 6.75 1.58 -5.99
CA TYR A 31 5.53 1.07 -6.61
C TYR A 31 4.29 1.75 -6.04
N TRP A 32 4.22 1.87 -4.71
CA TRP A 32 3.12 2.53 -4.02
C TRP A 32 3.03 4.03 -4.33
N SER A 33 4.10 4.79 -4.05
CA SER A 33 4.09 6.25 -4.14
C SER A 33 4.22 6.78 -5.56
N ARG A 34 4.73 5.95 -6.49
CA ARG A 34 5.13 6.34 -7.85
C ARG A 34 6.09 7.52 -7.87
N SER A 35 6.91 7.65 -6.83
CA SER A 35 7.82 8.76 -6.62
C SER A 35 9.16 8.29 -6.03
N GLU A 36 10.15 9.17 -6.05
CA GLU A 36 11.41 8.95 -5.33
C GLU A 36 11.21 9.12 -3.83
N ILE A 37 12.06 8.46 -3.04
CA ILE A 37 11.98 8.48 -1.57
C ILE A 37 12.42 9.87 -1.08
N PRO A 38 11.55 10.62 -0.36
CA PRO A 38 11.91 11.90 0.23
C PRO A 38 13.02 11.74 1.28
N ASN A 39 13.86 12.77 1.44
CA ASN A 39 14.96 12.77 2.42
C ASN A 39 14.46 12.67 3.88
N GLU A 40 13.19 13.01 4.12
CA GLU A 40 12.54 12.91 5.43
C GLU A 40 12.14 11.48 5.79
N ILE A 41 12.27 10.52 4.85
CA ILE A 41 11.88 9.12 5.05
C ILE A 41 13.13 8.23 5.06
N GLU A 42 13.26 7.44 6.12
CA GLU A 42 14.19 6.32 6.20
C GLU A 42 13.39 5.01 6.15
N LEU A 43 13.54 4.26 5.04
CA LEU A 43 12.83 2.99 4.86
C LEU A 43 13.49 1.86 5.66
N ILE A 44 12.67 1.02 6.31
CA ILE A 44 13.15 -0.06 7.18
C ILE A 44 12.72 -1.43 6.62
N LYS A 45 11.44 -1.61 6.30
CA LYS A 45 10.88 -2.83 5.68
C LYS A 45 9.78 -2.45 4.70
N GLY A 46 9.55 -3.28 3.70
CA GLY A 46 8.40 -3.13 2.83
C GLY A 46 8.10 -4.40 2.04
N GLU A 47 6.82 -4.70 1.91
CA GLU A 47 6.26 -5.75 1.08
C GLU A 47 5.15 -5.14 0.23
N TYR A 48 5.17 -5.40 -1.07
CA TYR A 48 4.17 -4.90 -2.00
C TYR A 48 3.77 -6.01 -2.95
N TYR A 49 2.47 -6.17 -3.14
CA TYR A 49 1.87 -7.06 -4.10
C TYR A 49 0.86 -6.28 -4.94
N GLN A 50 0.88 -6.43 -6.26
CA GLN A 50 -0.13 -5.88 -7.16
C GLN A 50 -0.66 -6.99 -8.06
N SER A 51 -1.98 -7.05 -8.18
CA SER A 51 -2.66 -8.06 -8.98
C SER A 51 -2.40 -7.87 -10.49
N PRO A 52 -2.50 -8.94 -11.29
CA PRO A 52 -2.35 -8.89 -12.74
C PRO A 52 -3.59 -8.33 -13.48
N HIS A 53 -4.46 -7.59 -12.81
CA HIS A 53 -5.68 -7.01 -13.40
C HIS A 53 -5.43 -5.62 -14.01
N PHE A 54 -6.35 -5.18 -14.87
CA PHE A 54 -6.32 -3.84 -15.47
C PHE A 54 -6.65 -2.75 -14.43
N SER A 55 -7.49 -3.06 -13.45
CA SER A 55 -7.70 -2.25 -12.25
C SER A 55 -6.43 -2.23 -11.41
N LEU A 56 -6.09 -1.07 -10.84
CA LEU A 56 -4.99 -0.99 -9.87
C LEU A 56 -5.46 -1.61 -8.56
N GLU A 57 -5.09 -2.85 -8.32
CA GLU A 57 -5.36 -3.57 -7.08
C GLU A 57 -4.04 -3.98 -6.44
N TYR A 58 -3.82 -3.58 -5.19
CA TYR A 58 -2.57 -3.89 -4.49
C TYR A 58 -2.75 -4.03 -2.98
N GLU A 59 -1.76 -4.70 -2.40
CA GLU A 59 -1.47 -4.71 -0.97
C GLU A 59 -0.09 -4.12 -0.72
N LEU A 60 0.00 -3.28 0.30
CA LEU A 60 1.25 -2.70 0.78
C LEU A 60 1.37 -2.90 2.28
N PHE A 61 2.54 -3.38 2.70
CA PHE A 61 3.06 -3.21 4.03
C PHE A 61 4.34 -2.38 3.96
N LEU A 62 4.44 -1.33 4.76
CA LEU A 62 5.65 -0.49 4.83
C LEU A 62 5.98 -0.15 6.28
N LYS A 63 7.25 -0.25 6.65
CA LYS A 63 7.80 0.26 7.91
C LYS A 63 8.88 1.28 7.58
N PHE A 64 8.76 2.47 8.13
CA PHE A 64 9.71 3.55 7.91
C PHE A 64 9.78 4.49 9.10
N LYS A 65 10.85 5.27 9.15
CA LYS A 65 10.97 6.40 10.06
C LYS A 65 10.74 7.68 9.27
N SER A 66 10.00 8.62 9.85
CA SER A 66 9.81 9.95 9.28
C SER A 66 9.79 11.03 10.34
N ASP A 67 10.08 12.27 9.94
CA ASP A 67 9.84 13.40 10.81
C ASP A 67 8.32 13.63 11.03
N LYS A 68 7.99 14.38 12.08
CA LYS A 68 6.60 14.67 12.45
C LYS A 68 5.86 15.45 11.36
N LYS A 69 6.53 16.43 10.73
CA LYS A 69 5.93 17.35 9.76
C LYS A 69 5.55 16.62 8.47
N TRP A 70 6.37 15.67 8.03
CA TRP A 70 6.09 14.82 6.88
C TRP A 70 4.85 13.96 7.14
N PHE A 71 4.79 13.28 8.29
CA PHE A 71 3.67 12.40 8.61
C PHE A 71 2.35 13.18 8.78
N GLU A 72 2.38 14.35 9.43
CA GLU A 72 1.20 15.22 9.55
C GLU A 72 0.68 15.69 8.19
N LYS A 73 1.58 16.02 7.25
CA LYS A 73 1.20 16.33 5.87
C LYS A 73 0.58 15.12 5.16
N PHE A 74 1.16 13.93 5.35
CA PHE A 74 0.65 12.69 4.79
C PHE A 74 -0.78 12.42 5.29
N VAL A 75 -1.02 12.51 6.59
CA VAL A 75 -2.36 12.38 7.22
C VAL A 75 -3.33 13.38 6.62
N LYS A 76 -2.95 14.66 6.55
CA LYS A 76 -3.81 15.72 6.00
C LYS A 76 -4.12 15.53 4.52
N TYR A 77 -3.13 15.20 3.71
CA TYR A 77 -3.28 15.04 2.26
C TYR A 77 -4.23 13.87 1.93
N ASN A 78 -4.14 12.78 2.68
CA ASN A 78 -4.96 11.59 2.47
C ASN A 78 -6.31 11.64 3.18
N GLY A 79 -6.58 12.71 3.96
CA GLY A 79 -7.82 12.86 4.72
C GLY A 79 -7.97 11.78 5.80
N LEU A 80 -6.88 11.42 6.47
CA LEU A 80 -6.89 10.38 7.51
C LEU A 80 -7.28 10.98 8.86
N GLU A 81 -8.05 10.22 9.63
CA GLU A 81 -8.48 10.56 10.98
C GLU A 81 -7.99 9.51 11.97
N ILE A 82 -7.90 9.86 13.25
CA ILE A 82 -7.52 8.92 14.30
C ILE A 82 -8.56 7.79 14.35
N ASP A 83 -8.09 6.55 14.24
CA ASP A 83 -8.93 5.36 14.28
C ASP A 83 -9.37 5.07 15.73
N THR A 84 -10.61 5.46 16.01
CA THR A 84 -11.28 5.27 17.30
C THR A 84 -12.16 4.02 17.34
N ILE A 85 -12.64 3.57 16.18
CA ILE A 85 -13.49 2.39 16.06
C ILE A 85 -12.64 1.12 16.11
N ARG A 86 -11.43 1.15 15.54
CA ARG A 86 -10.49 0.02 15.50
C ARG A 86 -11.19 -1.24 14.99
N ASN A 87 -11.82 -1.14 13.82
CA ASN A 87 -12.42 -2.30 13.16
C ASN A 87 -11.43 -3.47 13.07
N ASP A 88 -11.92 -4.68 12.79
CA ASP A 88 -11.10 -5.89 12.71
C ASP A 88 -10.27 -5.97 11.40
N TRP A 89 -9.61 -4.87 10.99
CA TRP A 89 -8.81 -4.79 9.76
C TRP A 89 -7.74 -5.88 9.67
N LYS A 90 -7.22 -6.34 10.82
CA LYS A 90 -6.21 -7.42 10.89
C LYS A 90 -6.75 -8.79 10.50
N ASN A 91 -8.07 -9.01 10.54
CA ASN A 91 -8.66 -10.33 10.26
C ASN A 91 -8.75 -10.63 8.76
N TRP A 92 -8.51 -9.64 7.90
CA TRP A 92 -8.68 -9.74 6.45
C TRP A 92 -7.36 -9.89 5.70
N THR A 93 -6.23 -9.92 6.41
CA THR A 93 -4.90 -10.05 5.82
C THR A 93 -3.95 -10.79 6.76
N GLU A 94 -2.93 -11.42 6.20
CA GLU A 94 -1.83 -11.98 6.97
C GLU A 94 -0.74 -10.90 7.12
N LEU A 95 -0.59 -10.39 8.34
CA LEU A 95 0.43 -9.38 8.62
C LEU A 95 1.83 -10.01 8.54
N PRO A 96 2.81 -9.34 7.90
CA PRO A 96 4.20 -9.76 7.98
C PRO A 96 4.69 -9.84 9.43
N GLU A 97 5.56 -10.79 9.75
CA GLU A 97 6.10 -10.98 11.11
C GLU A 97 6.74 -9.71 11.70
N TRP A 98 7.23 -8.79 10.86
CA TRP A 98 7.84 -7.53 11.30
C TRP A 98 6.83 -6.38 11.50
N PHE A 99 5.56 -6.58 11.16
CA PHE A 99 4.47 -5.61 11.30
C PHE A 99 3.86 -5.69 12.70
N GLU A 100 4.63 -5.25 13.69
CA GLU A 100 4.25 -5.35 15.10
C GLU A 100 4.22 -3.95 15.71
N PRO A 101 3.11 -3.20 15.58
CA PRO A 101 2.89 -1.97 16.33
C PRO A 101 2.54 -2.28 17.78
N ASP A 102 3.16 -1.58 18.72
CA ASP A 102 2.80 -1.63 20.14
C ASP A 102 1.70 -0.62 20.49
N GLN A 103 1.35 -0.52 21.78
CA GLN A 103 0.30 0.38 22.28
C GLN A 103 0.63 1.88 22.13
N ASN A 104 1.88 2.25 21.83
CA ASN A 104 2.31 3.64 21.70
C ASN A 104 2.03 4.19 20.29
N PHE A 105 1.56 3.37 19.36
CA PHE A 105 1.19 3.83 18.03
C PHE A 105 -0.19 4.48 18.03
N LEU A 106 -0.24 5.70 17.51
CA LEU A 106 -1.48 6.29 17.03
C LEU A 106 -1.85 5.62 15.70
N ILE A 107 -3.11 5.22 15.57
CA ILE A 107 -3.65 4.56 14.39
C ILE A 107 -4.54 5.55 13.66
N TYR A 108 -4.45 5.58 12.34
CA TYR A 108 -5.23 6.42 11.47
C TYR A 108 -5.90 5.60 10.37
N ALA A 109 -7.08 6.02 9.95
CA ALA A 109 -7.90 5.42 8.90
C ALA A 109 -8.63 6.50 8.11
N LYS A 110 -9.11 6.16 6.90
CA LYS A 110 -9.83 7.12 6.04
C LYS A 110 -11.34 7.13 6.28
N ASP A 111 -11.95 5.95 6.39
CA ASP A 111 -13.37 5.78 6.68
C ASP A 111 -13.55 4.62 7.64
N GLN A 112 -13.77 4.95 8.92
CA GLN A 112 -13.86 3.96 9.98
C GLN A 112 -15.20 3.22 9.99
N THR A 113 -16.20 3.72 9.25
CA THR A 113 -17.56 3.14 9.20
C THR A 113 -17.74 2.16 8.05
N ASN A 114 -16.83 2.20 7.07
CA ASN A 114 -16.84 1.30 5.93
C ASN A 114 -16.08 0.00 6.27
N GLU A 115 -16.80 -1.12 6.34
CA GLU A 115 -16.23 -2.44 6.63
C GLU A 115 -15.24 -2.95 5.56
N PHE A 116 -15.28 -2.38 4.35
CA PHE A 116 -14.35 -2.68 3.26
C PHE A 116 -13.10 -1.79 3.29
N GLU A 117 -13.09 -0.73 4.09
CA GLU A 117 -11.91 0.10 4.30
C GLU A 117 -11.02 -0.55 5.38
N ARG A 118 -9.93 -1.15 4.90
CA ARG A 118 -9.01 -1.94 5.72
C ARG A 118 -7.66 -1.28 5.92
N SER A 119 -7.35 -0.20 5.19
CA SER A 119 -6.02 0.42 5.23
C SER A 119 -5.78 1.10 6.56
N ARG A 120 -4.63 0.86 7.17
CA ARG A 120 -4.26 1.46 8.45
C ARG A 120 -2.88 2.07 8.40
N TYR A 121 -2.80 3.28 8.91
CA TYR A 121 -1.60 4.08 8.95
C TYR A 121 -1.26 4.33 10.42
N LEU A 122 -0.09 3.92 10.86
CA LEU A 122 0.27 3.93 12.27
C LEU A 122 1.52 4.76 12.49
N ARG A 123 1.57 5.50 13.59
CA ARG A 123 2.72 6.33 13.96
C ARG A 123 3.00 6.27 15.46
N ASN A 124 4.22 5.92 15.84
CA ASN A 124 4.70 6.10 17.21
C ASN A 124 5.29 7.52 17.36
N PRO A 125 4.60 8.43 18.07
CA PRO A 125 4.98 9.85 18.11
C PRO A 125 6.35 10.10 18.78
N GLU A 126 6.80 9.19 19.63
CA GLU A 126 8.07 9.32 20.36
C GLU A 126 9.28 8.98 19.46
N THR A 127 9.18 7.90 18.68
CA THR A 127 10.36 7.31 18.03
C THR A 127 10.61 7.76 16.60
N GLY A 128 9.58 8.22 15.89
CA GLY A 128 9.72 8.41 14.44
C GLY A 128 9.15 7.28 13.57
N ILE A 129 8.92 6.10 14.17
CA ILE A 129 8.52 4.91 13.44
C ILE A 129 7.05 5.00 13.02
N SER A 130 6.82 4.58 11.78
CA SER A 130 5.52 4.51 11.13
C SER A 130 5.33 3.14 10.49
N TYR A 131 4.09 2.68 10.45
CA TYR A 131 3.67 1.56 9.63
C TYR A 131 2.57 2.01 8.67
N ILE A 132 2.56 1.46 7.46
CA ILE A 132 1.44 1.56 6.52
C ILE A 132 1.04 0.14 6.17
N TYR A 133 -0.22 -0.19 6.43
CA TYR A 133 -0.93 -1.25 5.75
C TYR A 133 -1.93 -0.56 4.81
N GLU A 134 -1.82 -0.79 3.51
CA GLU A 134 -2.75 -0.22 2.55
C GLU A 134 -3.21 -1.28 1.56
N THR A 135 -4.52 -1.30 1.31
CA THR A 135 -5.13 -2.15 0.29
C THR A 135 -6.07 -1.33 -0.57
N VAL A 136 -6.01 -1.57 -1.88
CA VAL A 136 -6.89 -0.95 -2.87
C VAL A 136 -7.46 -2.06 -3.74
N GLY A 137 -8.78 -2.11 -3.87
CA GLY A 137 -9.49 -2.98 -4.82
C GLY A 137 -9.42 -4.48 -4.54
N MET A 138 -9.07 -4.90 -3.32
CA MET A 138 -8.98 -6.31 -2.89
C MET A 138 -10.07 -6.73 -1.90
#